data_AF-A0A1W9K1D8-F1
#
_entry.id   AF-A0A1W9K1D8-F1
#
_cell.length_a   1.000
_cell.length_b   1.000
_cell.length_c   1.000
_cell.angle_alpha   90.00
_cell.angle_beta   90.00
_cell.angle_gamma   90.00
#
_symmetry.space_group_name_H-M   'P 1'
#
loop_
_entity.id
_entity.type
_entity.pdbx_description
1 polymer ?
#
loop_
_entity_poly.entity_id
_entity_poly.type
_entity_poly.pdbx_seq_one_letter_code
_entity_poly.pdbx_strand_id
1 'polypeptide(L)'
;MQTLTRKIKKNVTLIFLGAFLTALHPAWAESDKQLQEKTLKARELSHQKSMDHSAHMSPADETEGFRGVFYGYLPCKEKDCDGLKLTLSLKQKNNYLLVTQYAKASSREFYEKGKYDWDDKTRILSLTSNKNDLNRKFSIKDEGTLIQLNSDGLPMLGDQDDYTLARSDKSKSREVHIH
;
A
#
# COMPACT_ATOMS: atom_id res chain seq x y z
N MET A 1 30.93 89.22 34.44
CA MET A 1 30.42 90.27 33.53
C MET A 1 29.31 89.69 32.66
N GLN A 2 28.33 90.53 32.37
CA GLN A 2 26.96 90.23 31.94
C GLN A 2 26.82 89.72 30.49
N THR A 3 25.78 88.90 30.28
CA THR A 3 24.80 88.84 29.16
C THR A 3 25.30 88.92 27.71
N LEU A 4 24.81 88.04 26.83
CA LEU A 4 23.53 88.25 26.12
C LEU A 4 23.17 87.07 25.21
N THR A 5 21.87 86.78 25.17
CA THR A 5 21.14 85.86 24.31
C THR A 5 20.99 86.41 22.88
N ARG A 6 20.97 85.54 21.85
CA ARG A 6 20.36 85.90 20.56
C ARG A 6 19.66 84.70 19.92
N LYS A 7 18.34 84.82 19.74
CA LYS A 7 17.50 83.97 18.86
C LYS A 7 17.29 84.68 17.54
N ILE A 8 17.51 84.00 16.41
CA ILE A 8 16.98 84.36 15.07
C ILE A 8 16.64 83.01 14.39
N LYS A 9 15.37 82.58 14.42
CA LYS A 9 14.26 82.72 13.45
C LYS A 9 14.42 81.91 12.15
N LYS A 10 13.40 81.06 11.91
CA LYS A 10 13.23 80.05 10.86
C LYS A 10 13.30 80.64 9.45
N ASN A 11 13.82 79.86 8.51
CA ASN A 11 13.19 79.45 7.24
C ASN A 11 14.28 79.11 6.21
N VAL A 12 14.72 77.86 6.18
CA VAL A 12 15.48 77.35 5.04
C VAL A 12 15.01 75.92 4.79
N THR A 13 14.05 75.84 3.87
CA THR A 13 14.08 74.86 2.78
C THR A 13 13.91 73.39 3.19
N LEU A 14 12.66 73.04 3.47
CA LEU A 14 12.03 71.83 2.93
C LEU A 14 12.46 71.62 1.47
N ILE A 15 12.59 70.36 1.05
CA ILE A 15 13.05 69.86 -0.27
C ILE A 15 14.54 69.44 -0.26
N PHE A 16 14.91 68.43 0.52
CA PHE A 16 16.00 67.48 0.17
C PHE A 16 15.85 66.14 0.91
N LEU A 17 14.63 65.74 1.27
CA LEU A 17 14.38 64.43 1.91
C LEU A 17 13.21 63.72 1.20
N GLY A 18 13.42 63.33 -0.06
CA GLY A 18 12.40 62.66 -0.86
C GLY A 18 12.94 61.78 -1.99
N ALA A 19 14.23 61.42 -1.95
CA ALA A 19 14.85 60.61 -3.01
C ALA A 19 15.88 59.60 -2.49
N PHE A 20 15.71 59.08 -1.27
CA PHE A 20 16.66 58.10 -0.70
C PHE A 20 15.99 56.99 0.13
N LEU A 21 14.84 56.47 -0.34
CA LEU A 21 14.15 55.35 0.32
C LEU A 21 13.74 54.19 -0.61
N THR A 22 14.21 54.14 -1.86
CA THR A 22 13.94 53.01 -2.78
C THR A 22 15.06 51.98 -2.86
N ALA A 23 16.10 52.05 -2.02
CA ALA A 23 17.18 51.05 -1.96
C ALA A 23 16.89 49.87 -1.01
N LEU A 24 15.62 49.56 -0.72
CA LEU A 24 15.23 48.39 0.04
C LEU A 24 14.90 47.24 -0.93
N HIS A 25 15.93 46.41 -1.16
CA HIS A 25 15.91 45.04 -1.69
C HIS A 25 15.10 44.79 -2.99
N PRO A 26 15.74 44.58 -4.15
CA PRO A 26 15.04 43.94 -5.24
C PRO A 26 14.91 42.46 -4.88
N ALA A 27 13.76 42.06 -4.33
CA ALA A 27 13.37 40.66 -4.33
C ALA A 27 13.00 40.32 -5.78
N TRP A 28 14.00 39.88 -6.56
CA TRP A 28 13.74 39.31 -7.87
C TRP A 28 13.00 37.99 -7.63
N ALA A 29 11.69 37.99 -7.88
CA ALA A 29 10.91 36.77 -7.90
C ALA A 29 11.56 35.86 -8.94
N GLU A 30 12.07 34.72 -8.48
CA GLU A 30 12.59 33.70 -9.38
C GLU A 30 11.47 33.26 -10.32
N SER A 31 11.74 33.22 -11.63
CA SER A 31 10.69 32.87 -12.58
C SER A 31 10.24 31.43 -12.39
N ASP A 32 8.96 31.14 -12.60
CA ASP A 32 8.39 29.79 -12.49
C ASP A 32 9.16 28.74 -13.30
N LYS A 33 9.72 29.13 -14.45
CA LYS A 33 10.55 28.25 -15.29
C LYS A 33 11.81 27.79 -14.56
N GLN A 34 12.48 28.69 -13.84
CA GLN A 34 13.69 28.35 -13.08
C GLN A 34 13.35 27.47 -11.87
N LEU A 35 12.20 27.70 -11.23
CA LEU A 35 11.73 26.85 -10.14
C LEU A 35 11.38 25.43 -10.62
N GLN A 36 10.73 25.31 -11.78
CA GLN A 36 10.43 24.02 -12.42
C GLN A 36 11.70 23.26 -12.80
N GLU A 37 12.69 23.94 -13.39
CA GLU A 37 13.95 23.32 -13.76
C GLU A 37 14.75 22.87 -12.53
N LYS A 38 14.78 23.68 -11.46
CA LYS A 38 15.41 23.32 -10.19
C LYS A 38 14.74 22.12 -9.52
N THR A 39 13.40 22.04 -9.56
CA THR A 39 12.66 20.90 -9.01
C THR A 39 12.85 19.63 -9.82
N LEU A 40 12.89 19.71 -11.15
CA LEU A 40 13.25 18.59 -12.03
C LEU A 40 14.65 18.08 -11.73
N LYS A 41 15.65 18.98 -11.66
CA LYS A 41 17.04 18.62 -11.38
C LYS A 41 17.22 18.02 -9.98
N ALA A 42 16.53 18.55 -8.97
CA ALA A 42 16.51 17.97 -7.63
C ALA A 42 15.88 16.56 -7.61
N ARG A 43 14.84 16.35 -8.43
CA ARG A 43 14.20 15.03 -8.59
C ARG A 43 15.13 14.04 -9.29
N GLU A 44 15.80 14.44 -10.37
CA GLU A 44 16.78 13.59 -11.06
C GLU A 44 17.96 13.20 -10.15
N LEU A 45 18.47 14.15 -9.36
CA LEU A 45 19.50 13.89 -8.34
C LEU A 45 18.98 12.94 -7.24
N SER A 46 17.70 13.01 -6.88
CA SER A 46 17.09 12.05 -5.97
C SER A 46 16.90 10.67 -6.58
N HIS A 47 16.66 10.58 -7.90
CA HIS A 47 16.53 9.32 -8.64
C HIS A 47 17.87 8.62 -8.91
N GLN A 48 18.99 9.36 -8.97
CA GLN A 48 20.34 8.76 -9.07
C GLN A 48 20.80 8.09 -7.78
N LYS A 49 20.20 8.42 -6.63
CA LYS A 49 20.29 7.59 -5.44
C LYS A 49 19.41 6.38 -5.70
N SER A 50 19.97 5.37 -6.36
CA SER A 50 19.44 4.00 -6.47
C SER A 50 18.49 3.76 -5.30
N MET A 51 17.18 3.72 -5.60
CA MET A 51 16.18 3.37 -4.62
C MET A 51 16.43 1.91 -4.28
N ASP A 52 17.36 1.70 -3.36
CA ASP A 52 17.69 0.41 -2.82
C ASP A 52 16.50 -0.01 -1.95
N HIS A 53 15.51 -0.62 -2.60
CA HIS A 53 14.33 -1.16 -1.95
C HIS A 53 14.67 -2.29 -0.97
N SER A 54 15.94 -2.72 -0.89
CA SER A 54 16.43 -3.67 0.11
C SER A 54 16.24 -3.16 1.54
N ALA A 55 16.24 -1.84 1.77
CA ALA A 55 15.97 -1.26 3.09
C ALA A 55 14.49 -1.36 3.54
N HIS A 56 13.58 -1.71 2.63
CA HIS A 56 12.17 -2.01 2.93
C HIS A 56 11.87 -3.51 2.99
N MET A 57 12.88 -4.37 2.77
CA MET A 57 12.77 -5.76 3.18
C MET A 57 12.88 -5.78 4.70
N SER A 58 11.74 -5.66 5.38
CA SER A 58 11.68 -6.08 6.78
C SER A 58 12.28 -7.49 6.83
N PRO A 59 13.24 -7.78 7.73
CA PRO A 59 13.68 -9.15 7.93
C PRO A 59 12.42 -9.99 8.09
N ALA A 60 12.29 -11.03 7.28
CA ALA A 60 11.25 -12.02 7.47
C ALA A 60 11.32 -12.40 8.94
N ASP A 61 10.29 -11.99 9.67
CA ASP A 61 10.19 -12.20 11.11
C ASP A 61 10.37 -13.71 11.31
N GLU A 62 11.49 -14.13 11.92
CA GLU A 62 11.96 -15.53 12.06
C GLU A 62 11.01 -16.44 12.87
N THR A 63 9.75 -16.02 12.99
CA THR A 63 8.57 -16.87 13.27
C THR A 63 7.90 -17.31 11.96
N GLU A 64 8.72 -17.60 10.94
CA GLU A 64 8.43 -17.74 9.50
C GLU A 64 7.32 -18.75 9.20
N GLY A 65 6.09 -18.25 9.21
CA GLY A 65 4.91 -19.01 8.86
C GLY A 65 4.41 -18.75 7.45
N PHE A 66 3.55 -19.65 6.97
CA PHE A 66 2.82 -19.53 5.71
C PHE A 66 1.86 -18.33 5.75
N ARG A 67 2.38 -17.11 5.54
CA ARG A 67 1.67 -15.83 5.57
C ARG A 67 1.54 -15.28 4.14
N GLY A 68 0.52 -14.45 3.91
CA GLY A 68 0.33 -13.79 2.61
C GLY A 68 -1.13 -13.63 2.24
N VAL A 69 -1.36 -13.16 1.01
CA VAL A 69 -2.69 -13.07 0.40
C VAL A 69 -2.73 -14.02 -0.78
N PHE A 70 -3.75 -14.87 -0.82
CA PHE A 70 -3.94 -15.89 -1.85
C PHE A 70 -5.27 -15.65 -2.57
N TYR A 71 -5.25 -15.79 -3.88
CA TYR A 71 -6.41 -15.58 -4.75
C TYR A 71 -6.72 -16.86 -5.52
N GLY A 72 -8.01 -17.19 -5.66
CA GLY A 72 -8.47 -18.30 -6.48
C GLY A 72 -9.84 -18.02 -7.08
N TYR A 73 -10.11 -18.66 -8.22
CA TYR A 73 -11.41 -18.67 -8.87
C TYR A 73 -11.88 -20.12 -8.95
N LEU A 74 -12.72 -20.53 -8.00
CA LEU A 74 -13.06 -21.93 -7.80
C LEU A 74 -14.40 -22.32 -8.45
N PRO A 75 -14.62 -23.60 -8.76
CA PRO A 75 -15.90 -24.09 -9.22
C PRO A 75 -17.04 -23.75 -8.25
N CYS A 76 -18.16 -23.32 -8.81
CA CYS A 76 -19.37 -23.01 -8.05
C CYS A 76 -20.44 -24.07 -8.32
N LYS A 77 -21.06 -24.59 -7.25
CA LYS A 77 -22.14 -25.58 -7.36
C LYS A 77 -23.53 -24.94 -7.43
N GLU A 78 -23.63 -23.64 -7.20
CA GLU A 78 -24.91 -22.93 -7.27
C GLU A 78 -25.36 -22.76 -8.72
N LYS A 79 -26.67 -22.76 -8.94
CA LYS A 79 -27.25 -22.44 -10.24
C LYS A 79 -26.92 -20.98 -10.62
N ASP A 80 -26.63 -20.74 -11.89
CA ASP A 80 -26.33 -19.40 -12.44
C ASP A 80 -25.13 -18.74 -11.74
N CYS A 81 -24.11 -19.54 -11.43
CA CYS A 81 -22.88 -19.11 -10.78
C CYS A 81 -21.66 -19.59 -11.56
N ASP A 82 -20.93 -18.65 -12.14
CA ASP A 82 -19.79 -18.96 -13.02
C ASP A 82 -18.53 -19.38 -12.23
N GLY A 83 -18.55 -19.22 -10.90
CA GLY A 83 -17.42 -19.52 -10.03
C GLY A 83 -17.44 -18.78 -8.69
N LEU A 84 -16.45 -19.07 -7.86
CA LEU A 84 -16.23 -18.49 -6.54
C LEU A 84 -14.89 -17.75 -6.52
N LYS A 85 -14.94 -16.42 -6.48
CA LYS A 85 -13.76 -15.60 -6.23
C LYS A 85 -13.43 -15.68 -4.74
N LEU A 86 -12.26 -16.22 -4.44
CA LEU A 86 -11.75 -16.36 -3.07
C LEU A 86 -10.52 -15.48 -2.88
N THR A 87 -10.50 -14.75 -1.77
CA THR A 87 -9.32 -14.03 -1.28
C THR A 87 -9.05 -14.46 0.15
N LEU A 88 -7.97 -15.22 0.36
CA LEU A 88 -7.52 -15.67 1.67
C LEU A 88 -6.33 -14.82 2.13
N SER A 89 -6.51 -14.06 3.20
CA SER A 89 -5.43 -13.32 3.85
C SER A 89 -5.00 -14.03 5.13
N LEU A 90 -3.76 -14.52 5.18
CA LEU A 90 -3.12 -15.11 6.35
C LEU A 90 -2.24 -14.05 7.02
N LYS A 91 -2.65 -13.60 8.21
CA LYS A 91 -2.08 -12.46 8.93
C LYS A 91 -1.26 -12.91 10.13
N GLN A 92 -0.58 -11.95 10.76
CA GLN A 92 0.13 -12.15 12.03
C GLN A 92 -0.79 -12.68 13.14
N LYS A 93 -0.18 -13.31 14.16
CA LYS A 93 -0.87 -13.92 15.31
C LYS A 93 -1.93 -14.95 14.89
N ASN A 94 -1.66 -15.65 13.80
CA ASN A 94 -2.46 -16.74 13.26
C ASN A 94 -3.92 -16.35 12.97
N ASN A 95 -4.18 -15.13 12.53
CA ASN A 95 -5.52 -14.68 12.15
C ASN A 95 -5.71 -14.76 10.64
N TYR A 96 -6.88 -15.18 10.18
CA TYR A 96 -7.22 -15.10 8.75
C TYR A 96 -8.45 -14.24 8.48
N LEU A 97 -8.53 -13.77 7.24
CA LEU A 97 -9.74 -13.25 6.62
C LEU A 97 -9.91 -13.97 5.27
N LEU A 98 -11.03 -14.67 5.11
CA LEU A 98 -11.44 -15.27 3.84
C LEU A 98 -12.63 -14.47 3.29
N VAL A 99 -12.45 -13.90 2.11
CA VAL A 99 -13.52 -13.25 1.35
C VAL A 99 -13.97 -14.20 0.25
N THR A 100 -15.27 -14.46 0.18
CA THR A 100 -15.89 -15.25 -0.89
C THR A 100 -16.90 -14.38 -1.63
N GLN A 101 -16.74 -14.28 -2.94
CA GLN A 101 -17.70 -13.61 -3.82
C GLN A 101 -18.13 -14.57 -4.93
N TYR A 102 -19.44 -14.72 -5.10
CA TYR A 102 -20.01 -15.50 -6.18
C TYR A 102 -19.89 -14.72 -7.49
N ALA A 103 -19.44 -15.35 -8.57
CA ALA A 103 -19.45 -14.75 -9.90
C ALA A 103 -20.85 -14.89 -10.52
N LYS A 104 -21.75 -13.98 -10.14
CA LYS A 104 -23.11 -13.87 -10.68
C LYS A 104 -23.59 -12.41 -10.71
N ALA A 105 -24.63 -12.12 -11.49
CA ALA A 105 -25.08 -10.75 -11.81
C ALA A 105 -25.39 -9.87 -10.59
N SER A 106 -25.78 -10.46 -9.45
CA SER A 106 -25.91 -9.77 -8.17
C SER A 106 -25.26 -10.63 -7.10
N SER A 107 -24.04 -10.27 -6.71
CA SER A 107 -23.26 -11.01 -5.72
C SER A 107 -22.77 -10.11 -4.60
N ARG A 108 -23.09 -10.53 -3.38
CA ARG A 108 -22.55 -9.95 -2.16
C ARG A 108 -21.27 -10.67 -1.78
N GLU A 109 -20.34 -9.93 -1.19
CA GLU A 109 -19.15 -10.52 -0.55
C GLU A 109 -19.50 -11.09 0.83
N PHE A 110 -19.02 -12.31 1.08
CA PHE A 110 -19.10 -12.98 2.37
C PHE A 110 -17.74 -12.98 3.03
N TYR A 111 -17.71 -12.61 4.32
CA TYR A 111 -16.48 -12.48 5.08
C TYR A 111 -16.46 -13.50 6.21
N GLU A 112 -15.45 -14.35 6.19
CA GLU A 112 -15.16 -15.33 7.22
C GLU A 112 -13.85 -14.93 7.92
N LYS A 113 -13.87 -14.87 9.25
CA LYS A 113 -12.70 -14.50 10.07
C LYS A 113 -12.48 -15.58 11.11
N GLY A 114 -11.22 -15.85 11.42
CA GLY A 114 -10.89 -16.88 12.38
C GLY A 114 -9.41 -17.02 12.66
N LYS A 115 -9.06 -18.19 13.21
CA LYS A 115 -7.68 -18.62 13.42
C LYS A 115 -7.25 -19.60 12.34
N TYR A 116 -5.97 -19.59 12.00
CA TYR A 116 -5.39 -20.62 11.15
C TYR A 116 -4.21 -21.29 11.82
N ASP A 117 -3.96 -22.52 11.42
CA ASP A 117 -2.79 -23.30 11.80
C ASP A 117 -2.26 -24.01 10.56
N TRP A 118 -0.95 -24.18 10.45
CA TRP A 118 -0.36 -25.02 9.41
C TRP A 118 0.60 -26.02 10.02
N ASP A 119 0.62 -27.21 9.44
CA ASP A 119 1.50 -28.28 9.85
C ASP A 119 2.49 -28.57 8.71
N ASP A 120 3.77 -28.31 8.97
CA ASP A 120 4.85 -28.49 8.00
C ASP A 120 5.06 -29.95 7.59
N LYS A 121 4.74 -30.91 8.47
CA LYS A 121 4.91 -32.34 8.20
C LYS A 121 3.81 -32.85 7.28
N THR A 122 2.56 -32.48 7.58
CA THR A 122 1.41 -32.92 6.78
C THR A 122 1.14 -32.02 5.58
N ARG A 123 1.76 -30.83 5.52
CA ARG A 123 1.55 -29.81 4.49
C ARG A 123 0.08 -29.38 4.41
N ILE A 124 -0.58 -29.27 5.57
CA ILE A 124 -1.98 -28.88 5.67
C ILE A 124 -2.10 -27.53 6.37
N LEU A 125 -2.85 -26.62 5.76
CA LEU A 125 -3.33 -25.37 6.36
C LEU A 125 -4.80 -25.57 6.78
N SER A 126 -5.09 -25.36 8.06
CA SER A 126 -6.43 -25.45 8.64
C SER A 126 -6.94 -24.07 9.04
N LEU A 127 -8.19 -23.75 8.67
CA LEU A 127 -8.90 -22.52 9.06
C LEU A 127 -10.04 -22.88 10.01
N THR A 128 -10.10 -22.21 11.16
CA THR A 128 -11.16 -22.35 12.16
C THR A 128 -11.87 -21.02 12.32
N SER A 129 -13.14 -20.95 11.93
CA SER A 129 -13.93 -19.73 11.97
C SER A 129 -14.30 -19.32 13.41
N ASN A 130 -14.41 -18.01 13.66
CA ASN A 130 -14.80 -17.47 14.96
C ASN A 130 -16.31 -17.49 15.22
N LYS A 131 -17.13 -17.57 14.17
CA LYS A 131 -18.60 -17.39 14.28
C LYS A 131 -19.37 -18.69 14.15
N ASN A 132 -18.82 -19.62 13.39
CA ASN A 132 -19.44 -20.87 12.99
C ASN A 132 -18.41 -21.99 13.16
N ASP A 133 -18.85 -23.22 13.41
CA ASP A 133 -18.01 -24.43 13.45
C ASP A 133 -17.52 -24.88 12.06
N LEU A 134 -17.45 -23.95 11.11
CA LEU A 134 -16.90 -24.16 9.79
C LEU A 134 -15.38 -24.30 9.90
N ASN A 135 -14.90 -25.49 9.56
CA ASN A 135 -13.49 -25.77 9.39
C ASN A 135 -13.19 -25.97 7.90
N ARG A 136 -12.19 -25.28 7.39
CA ARG A 136 -11.70 -25.45 6.01
C ARG A 136 -10.26 -25.91 6.04
N LYS A 137 -9.89 -26.75 5.09
CA LYS A 137 -8.51 -27.24 4.95
C LYS A 137 -8.00 -26.98 3.54
N PHE A 138 -6.70 -26.71 3.46
CA PHE A 138 -5.97 -26.56 2.20
C PHE A 138 -4.69 -27.39 2.30
N SER A 139 -4.30 -28.05 1.21
CA SER A 139 -2.96 -28.61 1.08
C SER A 139 -2.00 -27.55 0.54
N ILE A 140 -0.79 -27.51 1.09
CA ILE A 140 0.26 -26.58 0.73
C ILE A 140 1.18 -27.26 -0.31
N LYS A 141 0.98 -26.92 -1.59
CA LYS A 141 1.81 -27.44 -2.69
C LYS A 141 3.23 -26.86 -2.63
N ASP A 142 3.33 -25.55 -2.47
CA ASP A 142 4.58 -24.79 -2.31
C ASP A 142 4.30 -23.48 -1.55
N GLU A 143 5.31 -22.62 -1.36
CA GLU A 143 5.19 -21.33 -0.63
C GLU A 143 4.16 -20.35 -1.23
N GLY A 144 3.82 -20.53 -2.50
CA GLY A 144 2.94 -19.67 -3.28
C GLY A 144 1.57 -20.30 -3.59
N THR A 145 1.34 -21.56 -3.22
CA THR A 145 0.22 -22.32 -3.78
C THR A 145 -0.49 -23.15 -2.73
N LEU A 146 -1.79 -22.88 -2.59
CA LEU A 146 -2.73 -23.64 -1.76
C LEU A 146 -3.73 -24.36 -2.66
N ILE A 147 -4.13 -25.58 -2.30
CA ILE A 147 -5.21 -26.31 -2.98
C ILE A 147 -6.29 -26.61 -1.95
N GLN A 148 -7.53 -26.21 -2.23
CA GLN A 148 -8.65 -26.45 -1.31
C GLN A 148 -8.97 -27.94 -1.21
N LEU A 149 -9.15 -28.41 0.02
CA LEU A 149 -9.58 -29.77 0.33
C LEU A 149 -11.08 -29.81 0.65
N ASN A 150 -11.64 -31.01 0.61
CA ASN A 150 -13.02 -31.24 1.05
C ASN A 150 -13.13 -31.23 2.59
N SER A 151 -14.35 -31.43 3.12
CA SER A 151 -14.63 -31.43 4.57
C SER A 151 -13.87 -32.51 5.36
N ASP A 152 -13.54 -33.62 4.71
CA ASP A 152 -12.82 -34.74 5.33
C ASP A 152 -11.30 -34.53 5.30
N GLY A 153 -10.83 -33.47 4.63
CA GLY A 153 -9.42 -33.19 4.42
C GLY A 153 -8.80 -34.01 3.29
N LEU A 154 -9.61 -34.52 2.36
CA LEU A 154 -9.17 -35.19 1.14
C LEU A 154 -9.21 -34.22 -0.06
N PRO A 155 -8.47 -34.53 -1.14
CA PRO A 155 -8.55 -33.76 -2.39
C PRO A 155 -9.99 -33.60 -2.88
N MET A 156 -10.29 -32.46 -3.49
CA MET A 156 -11.58 -32.24 -4.15
C MET A 156 -11.72 -33.19 -5.35
N LEU A 157 -12.95 -33.49 -5.77
CA LEU A 157 -13.17 -34.30 -6.98
C LEU A 157 -12.91 -33.46 -8.23
N GLY A 158 -12.24 -34.03 -9.22
CA GLY A 158 -11.92 -33.36 -10.49
C GLY A 158 -10.47 -32.87 -10.56
N ASP A 159 -10.25 -31.88 -11.43
CA ASP A 159 -8.93 -31.25 -11.56
C ASP A 159 -8.60 -30.46 -10.29
N GLN A 160 -7.40 -30.66 -9.75
CA GLN A 160 -6.96 -29.97 -8.55
C GLN A 160 -6.58 -28.52 -8.83
N ASP A 161 -6.21 -28.20 -10.07
CA ASP A 161 -5.84 -26.84 -10.47
C ASP A 161 -7.07 -25.90 -10.35
N ASP A 162 -8.28 -26.40 -10.56
CA ASP A 162 -9.53 -25.66 -10.34
C ASP A 162 -9.74 -25.23 -8.87
N TYR A 163 -9.10 -25.92 -7.92
CA TYR A 163 -9.20 -25.66 -6.49
C TYR A 163 -8.01 -24.89 -5.92
N THR A 164 -7.18 -24.32 -6.80
CA THR A 164 -5.92 -23.67 -6.43
C THR A 164 -6.11 -22.20 -6.09
N LEU A 165 -5.47 -21.77 -5.00
CA LEU A 165 -5.28 -20.37 -4.66
C LEU A 165 -3.79 -20.02 -4.76
N ALA A 166 -3.48 -19.02 -5.56
CA ALA A 166 -2.12 -18.53 -5.81
C ALA A 166 -1.82 -17.28 -4.99
N ARG A 167 -0.61 -17.21 -4.44
CA ARG A 167 -0.13 -16.09 -3.63
C ARG A 167 0.09 -14.85 -4.48
N SER A 168 -0.30 -13.70 -3.96
CA SER A 168 -0.33 -12.42 -4.67
C SER A 168 1.03 -11.88 -5.10
N ASP A 169 2.08 -12.18 -4.34
CA ASP A 169 3.47 -11.74 -4.59
C ASP A 169 4.26 -12.70 -5.50
N LYS A 170 3.74 -13.92 -5.72
CA LYS A 170 4.34 -14.93 -6.60
C LYS A 170 3.61 -15.03 -7.94
N SER A 171 2.34 -14.63 -8.00
CA SER A 171 1.64 -14.50 -9.28
C SER A 171 2.17 -13.27 -10.02
N LYS A 172 2.71 -13.46 -11.23
CA LYS A 172 3.18 -12.37 -12.08
C LYS A 172 1.99 -11.48 -12.49
N SER A 173 1.68 -10.46 -11.70
CA SER A 173 0.68 -9.45 -12.04
C SER A 173 1.13 -8.09 -11.54
N ARG A 174 1.95 -7.40 -12.35
CA ARG A 174 1.95 -5.93 -12.53
C ARG A 174 2.62 -5.56 -13.86
N GLU A 175 2.03 -5.97 -14.98
CA GLU A 175 2.05 -5.16 -16.19
C GLU A 175 0.64 -4.62 -16.39
N VAL A 176 0.28 -3.61 -15.58
CA VAL A 176 -0.77 -2.68 -15.99
C VAL A 176 -0.09 -1.70 -16.92
N HIS A 177 0.04 -2.09 -18.19
CA HIS A 177 0.33 -1.13 -19.26
C HIS A 177 -0.87 -0.19 -19.33
N ILE A 178 -0.72 0.99 -18.75
CA ILE A 178 -1.62 2.11 -19.02
C ILE A 178 -1.20 2.64 -20.39
N HIS A 179 -2.04 2.42 -21.40
CA HIS A 179 -1.99 3.11 -22.69
C HIS A 179 -2.80 4.40 -22.62
#